data_AF-A0A847CNG5-F1
#
_entry.id   AF-A0A847CNG5-F1
#
_cell.length_a   1.000
_cell.length_b   1.000
_cell.length_c   1.000
_cell.angle_alpha   90.00
_cell.angle_beta   90.00
_cell.angle_gamma   90.00
#
_symmetry.space_group_name_H-M   'P 1'
#
loop_
_entity.id
_entity.type
_entity.pdbx_description
1 polymer ?
#
loop_
_entity_poly.entity_id
_entity_poly.type
_entity_poly.pdbx_seq_one_letter_code
_entity_poly.pdbx_strand_id
1 'polypeptide(L)' 'MSKRKAAAARARSRGPRPSNEQLVSKRAGEYWQRFITGATSSKPYRCPGCNQLIQPATPHFVVWPEVPSLLEAEGIN' A
#
# COMPACT_ATOMS: atom_id res chain seq x y z
N MET A 1 -2.75 -26.59 13.40
CA MET A 1 -1.80 -26.08 12.39
C MET A 1 -1.84 -24.56 12.39
N SER A 2 -0.72 -23.90 12.70
CA SER A 2 -0.71 -22.53 13.20
C SER A 2 -1.00 -21.48 12.12
N LYS A 3 -2.04 -20.65 12.33
CA LYS A 3 -2.45 -19.50 11.49
C LYS A 3 -1.29 -18.55 11.14
N ARG A 4 -0.22 -18.55 11.96
CA ARG A 4 1.02 -17.77 11.75
C ARG A 4 1.74 -18.10 10.44
N LYS A 5 1.66 -19.35 9.94
CA LYS A 5 2.30 -19.72 8.67
C LYS A 5 1.60 -19.14 7.43
N ALA A 6 0.28 -18.88 7.52
CA ALA A 6 -0.51 -18.46 6.36
C ALA A 6 -0.29 -16.99 5.97
N ALA A 7 -0.10 -16.09 6.94
CA ALA A 7 0.17 -14.67 6.68
C ALA A 7 1.55 -14.46 6.01
N ALA A 8 2.58 -15.15 6.53
CA ALA A 8 3.92 -15.14 5.95
C ALA A 8 3.97 -15.75 4.54
N ALA A 9 3.12 -16.75 4.25
CA ALA A 9 3.03 -17.36 2.93
C ALA A 9 2.36 -16.42 1.89
N ARG A 10 1.38 -15.61 2.29
CA ARG A 10 0.73 -14.63 1.41
C ARG A 10 1.62 -13.44 1.06
N ALA A 11 2.48 -13.00 1.98
CA ALA A 11 3.47 -11.97 1.70
C ALA A 11 4.46 -12.40 0.60
N ARG A 12 4.75 -13.71 0.52
CA ARG A 12 5.67 -14.32 -0.45
C ARG A 12 5.02 -14.65 -1.80
N SER A 13 3.70 -14.55 -1.94
CA SER A 13 2.97 -14.89 -3.17
C SER A 13 2.55 -13.67 -3.99
N ARG A 14 3.11 -12.48 -3.74
CA ARG A 14 3.00 -11.36 -4.69
C ARG A 14 3.79 -11.77 -5.93
N GLY A 15 3.11 -11.87 -7.08
CA GLY A 15 3.70 -12.25 -8.37
C GLY A 15 4.81 -11.29 -8.83
N PRO A 16 5.24 -11.37 -10.11
CA PRO A 16 6.28 -10.48 -10.63
C PRO A 16 5.91 -9.02 -10.33
N ARG A 17 6.79 -8.34 -9.60
CA ARG A 17 6.53 -6.96 -9.15
C ARG A 17 6.50 -6.05 -10.38
N PRO A 18 5.42 -5.27 -10.59
CA PRO A 18 5.42 -4.29 -11.66
C PRO A 18 6.52 -3.25 -11.38
N SER A 19 7.20 -2.80 -12.44
CA SER A 19 8.38 -1.92 -12.34
C SER A 19 8.13 -0.57 -11.66
N ASN A 20 6.87 -0.19 -11.46
CA ASN A 20 6.46 1.05 -10.80
C ASN A 20 6.09 0.89 -9.31
N GLU A 21 6.38 -0.27 -8.71
CA GLU A 21 6.27 -0.51 -7.27
C GLU A 21 7.65 -0.40 -6.61
N GLN A 22 7.76 0.45 -5.59
CA GLN A 22 8.98 0.72 -4.84
C GLN A 22 8.76 0.46 -3.35
N LEU A 23 9.72 -0.20 -2.70
CA LEU A 23 9.75 -0.30 -1.24
C LEU A 23 10.44 0.95 -0.65
N VAL A 24 9.81 1.56 0.34
CA VAL A 24 10.27 2.77 1.00
C VAL A 24 10.25 2.58 2.50
N SER A 25 11.39 2.88 3.14
CA SER A 25 11.53 2.87 4.59
C SER A 25 11.04 4.18 5.20
N LYS A 26 10.19 4.11 6.23
CA LYS A 26 9.63 5.24 6.99
C LYS A 26 9.71 4.95 8.49
N ARG A 27 9.49 5.98 9.32
CA ARG A 27 9.55 5.86 10.79
C ARG A 27 8.60 4.77 11.35
N ALA A 28 7.48 4.53 10.68
CA ALA A 28 6.48 3.54 11.07
C ALA A 28 6.75 2.12 10.51
N GLY A 29 7.74 1.96 9.62
CA GLY A 29 8.10 0.67 9.03
C GLY A 29 8.38 0.73 7.52
N GLU A 30 8.33 -0.44 6.89
CA GLU A 30 8.52 -0.60 5.45
C GLU A 30 7.18 -0.54 4.71
N TYR A 31 7.11 0.28 3.67
CA TYR A 31 5.91 0.50 2.88
C TYR A 31 6.19 0.29 1.39
N TRP A 32 5.22 -0.25 0.68
CA TRP A 32 5.19 -0.21 -0.77
C TRP A 32 4.55 1.08 -1.25
N GLN A 33 5.12 1.63 -2.29
CA GLN A 33 4.65 2.79 -3.00
C GLN A 33 4.47 2.44 -4.47
N ARG A 34 3.33 2.79 -5.05
CA ARG A 34 3.09 2.65 -6.50
C ARG A 34 2.63 3.96 -7.11
N PHE A 35 3.22 4.31 -8.25
CA PHE A 35 2.77 5.46 -9.02
C PHE A 35 1.50 5.13 -9.82
N ILE A 36 0.50 5.99 -9.71
CA ILE A 36 -0.78 5.93 -10.43
C ILE A 36 -0.87 7.16 -11.32
N THR A 37 -1.13 6.91 -12.60
CA THR A 37 -1.39 7.98 -13.57
C THR A 37 -2.82 8.50 -13.39
N GLY A 38 -3.05 9.76 -13.73
CA GLY A 38 -4.40 10.34 -13.67
C GLY A 38 -5.43 9.52 -14.43
N ALA A 39 -5.10 9.04 -15.64
CA ALA A 39 -5.99 8.21 -16.46
C ALA A 39 -6.52 6.94 -15.76
N THR A 40 -5.78 6.40 -14.77
CA THR A 40 -6.19 5.20 -14.02
C THR A 40 -6.77 5.51 -12.64
N SER A 41 -6.77 6.78 -12.21
CA SER A 41 -7.34 7.25 -10.96
C SER A 41 -8.84 7.54 -11.12
N SER A 42 -9.68 6.51 -10.95
CA SER A 42 -11.13 6.64 -11.08
C SER A 42 -11.86 6.98 -9.78
N LYS A 43 -11.16 6.89 -8.64
CA LYS A 43 -11.73 7.09 -7.30
C LYS A 43 -10.92 8.12 -6.51
N PRO A 44 -11.57 8.91 -5.65
CA PRO A 44 -10.86 9.75 -4.71
C PRO A 44 -10.05 8.88 -3.75
N TYR A 45 -8.82 9.29 -3.46
CA TYR A 45 -7.91 8.57 -2.58
C TYR A 45 -7.39 9.52 -1.49
N ARG A 46 -7.41 9.08 -0.24
CA ARG A 46 -6.79 9.80 0.87
C ARG A 46 -5.38 9.28 1.05
N CYS A 47 -4.40 10.19 0.94
CA CYS A 47 -3.00 9.83 1.12
C CYS A 47 -2.70 9.59 2.61
N PRO A 48 -2.22 8.40 3.02
CA PRO A 48 -1.96 8.09 4.43
C PRO A 48 -0.77 8.87 5.01
N GLY A 49 0.06 9.51 4.17
CA GLY A 49 1.19 10.31 4.61
C GLY A 49 0.83 11.76 4.94
N CYS A 50 0.02 12.40 4.10
CA CYS A 50 -0.33 13.82 4.23
C CYS A 50 -1.81 14.09 4.53
N ASN A 51 -2.64 13.06 4.60
CA ASN A 51 -4.09 13.15 4.80
C ASN A 51 -4.80 14.07 3.78
N GLN A 52 -4.21 14.26 2.60
CA GLN A 52 -4.82 15.01 1.52
C GLN A 52 -5.79 14.11 0.74
N LEU A 53 -6.96 14.65 0.42
CA LEU A 53 -7.89 14.02 -0.51
C LEU A 53 -7.46 14.33 -1.95
N ILE A 54 -7.11 13.28 -2.69
CA ILE A 54 -6.71 13.34 -4.08
C ILE A 54 -7.93 13.06 -4.94
N GLN A 55 -8.24 13.99 -5.86
CA GLN A 55 -9.38 13.85 -6.75
C GLN A 55 -9.12 12.78 -7.82
N PRO A 56 -10.17 12.17 -8.39
CA PRO A 56 -10.04 11.37 -9.60
C PRO A 56 -9.28 12.13 -10.71
N ALA A 57 -8.68 11.39 -11.63
CA ALA A 57 -7.85 11.91 -12.72
C ALA A 57 -6.56 12.64 -12.28
N THR A 58 -6.21 12.62 -10.99
CA THR A 58 -4.98 13.26 -10.48
C THR A 58 -3.86 12.24 -10.35
N PRO A 59 -2.67 12.44 -10.96
CA PRO A 59 -1.52 11.58 -10.75
C PRO A 59 -1.06 11.59 -9.30
N HIS A 60 -0.86 10.42 -8.71
CA HIS A 60 -0.44 10.30 -7.30
C HIS A 60 0.24 8.97 -6.99
N PHE A 61 0.73 8.85 -5.76
CA PHE A 61 1.25 7.61 -5.22
C PHE A 61 0.26 6.97 -4.26
N VAL A 62 0.03 5.67 -4.41
CA VAL A 62 -0.68 4.86 -3.41
C VAL A 62 0.34 4.13 -2.55
N VAL A 63 0.10 4.11 -1.24
CA VAL A 63 1.03 3.54 -0.26
C VAL A 63 0.31 2.52 0.61
N TRP A 64 0.94 1.37 0.85
CA TRP A 64 0.44 0.33 1.75
C TRP A 64 1.59 -0.35 2.50
N PRO A 65 1.37 -0.85 3.73
CA PRO A 65 2.43 -1.46 4.52
C PRO A 65 2.89 -2.79 3.93
N GLU A 66 4.19 -3.10 4.03
CA GLU A 66 4.70 -4.43 3.65
C GLU A 66 4.23 -5.51 4.64
N VAL A 67 4.26 -5.18 5.92
CA VAL A 67 3.70 -6.01 6.99
C VAL A 67 2.42 -5.35 7.46
N PRO A 68 1.23 -5.97 7.29
CA PRO A 68 0.02 -5.51 7.93
C PRO A 68 0.28 -5.51 9.43
N SER A 69 0.20 -4.35 10.09
CA SER A 69 0.45 -4.37 11.53
C SER A 69 -0.69 -5.12 12.22
N LEU A 70 -0.33 -5.90 13.24
CA LEU A 70 -1.28 -6.71 14.01
C LEU A 70 -2.20 -5.87 14.90
N LEU A 71 -1.88 -4.59 15.10
CA LEU A 71 -2.66 -3.64 15.90
C LEU A 71 -3.48 -2.67 15.03
N GLU A 72 -3.16 -2.49 13.75
CA GLU A 72 -3.96 -1.73 12.76
C GLU A 72 -4.93 -2.65 12.00
N ALA A 73 -5.68 -3.50 12.73
CA ALA A 73 -6.73 -4.33 12.14
C ALA A 73 -7.91 -3.48 11.59
N GLU A 74 -7.98 -2.21 11.94
CA GLU A 74 -8.79 -1.22 11.25
C GLU A 74 -7.97 -0.62 10.12
N GLY A 75 -8.06 -1.28 8.95
CA GLY A 75 -7.46 -0.76 7.74
C GLY A 75 -7.93 0.66 7.45
N ILE A 76 -6.97 1.49 7.02
CA ILE A 76 -7.17 2.74 6.28
C ILE A 76 -7.72 3.89 7.13
N ASN A 77 -6.87 4.88 7.39
CA ASN A 77 -7.28 6.29 7.39
C ASN A 77 -6.66 6.96 6.15
#